data_AF-A0A6J1WPD0-F1
#
_entry.id   AF-A0A6J1WPD0-F1
#
_cell.length_a   1.000
_cell.length_b   1.000
_cell.length_c   1.000
_cell.angle_alpha   90.00
_cell.angle_beta   90.00
_cell.angle_gamma   90.00
#
_symmetry.space_group_name_H-M   'P 1'
#
loop_
_entity.id
_entity.type
_entity.pdbx_description
1 polymer ?
#
loop_
_entity_poly.entity_id
_entity_poly.type
_entity_poly.pdbx_seq_one_letter_code
_entity_poly.pdbx_strand_id
1 'polypeptide(L)'
;DIDECAEDNQYCSPGVCINTDGGFECDCDEGYERSDDGMACIGQAQCCCTVGVAWGPECELCPSPGSSERMELCTDRNLDIDHGGKGGNGGGVIAGGGGGMSLGGGGGTGGVGGVFNDVDECAAMPDLCAPGRCVNTIGSFRCVCGAGYRAAGAACVDVDECARGAPCAHACRNTDGSYDCTCRAGYELDDDGAACRDVDECERGDHTCQQICTNTRGSFECSCEDGYEKHGDACVDVDECQEEGICPTPGKCVNLLGSYRCVCPRGFRLDLTGTRCLDRDECEEGRCQSPCRNYAGKYRCDCPAGTYSTSLFLFYPI
;
A
#
# COMPACT_ATOMS: atom_id res chain seq x y z
N ASP A 1 36.10 19.91 22.40
CA ASP A 1 36.16 21.20 21.73
C ASP A 1 36.76 20.99 20.36
N ILE A 2 35.99 21.32 19.31
CA ILE A 2 36.51 21.39 17.94
C ILE A 2 37.02 22.81 17.75
N ASP A 3 38.02 23.04 16.90
CA ASP A 3 38.47 24.40 16.58
C ASP A 3 37.74 24.85 15.32
N GLU A 4 36.58 25.49 15.48
CA GLU A 4 35.73 25.90 14.34
C GLU A 4 36.43 26.96 13.47
N CYS A 5 37.31 27.77 14.07
CA CYS A 5 38.10 28.77 13.36
C CYS A 5 39.16 28.15 12.43
N ALA A 6 39.55 26.88 12.66
CA ALA A 6 40.51 26.15 11.82
C ALA A 6 39.84 25.34 10.70
N GLU A 7 38.53 25.06 10.80
CA GLU A 7 37.78 24.27 9.80
C GLU A 7 37.30 25.12 8.62
N ASP A 8 36.85 26.36 8.85
CA ASP A 8 36.47 27.29 7.77
C ASP A 8 37.02 28.70 8.01
N ASN A 9 37.83 29.16 7.06
CA ASN A 9 38.48 30.47 7.11
C ASN A 9 37.57 31.63 6.67
N GLN A 10 36.27 31.38 6.49
CA GLN A 10 35.25 32.40 6.19
C GLN A 10 34.41 32.81 7.40
N TYR A 11 34.49 32.10 8.54
CA TYR A 11 33.79 32.52 9.75
C TYR A 11 34.32 33.87 10.25
N CYS A 12 33.39 34.70 10.74
CA CYS A 12 33.69 36.02 11.29
C CYS A 12 34.27 37.05 10.32
N SER A 13 34.27 36.81 9.01
CA SER A 13 34.77 37.81 8.03
C SER A 13 33.74 38.93 7.79
N PRO A 14 34.14 40.21 7.78
CA PRO A 14 35.47 40.76 8.07
C PRO A 14 35.69 40.96 9.58
N GLY A 15 36.64 40.21 10.13
CA GLY A 15 36.88 40.09 11.56
C GLY A 15 37.71 38.85 11.89
N VAL A 16 37.95 38.61 13.18
CA VAL A 16 38.79 37.53 13.69
C VAL A 16 37.93 36.52 14.43
N CYS A 17 38.05 35.25 14.05
CA CYS A 17 37.43 34.13 14.76
C CYS A 17 38.26 33.76 15.99
N ILE A 18 37.61 33.64 17.15
CA ILE A 18 38.20 33.26 18.45
C ILE A 18 37.55 31.94 18.91
N ASN A 19 38.34 30.88 19.01
CA ASN A 19 37.86 29.58 19.49
C ASN A 19 37.64 29.57 21.01
N THR A 20 36.53 29.00 21.47
CA THR A 20 36.11 28.94 22.89
C THR A 20 35.64 27.54 23.27
N ASP A 21 35.58 27.21 24.57
CA ASP A 21 35.15 25.86 24.99
C ASP A 21 33.65 25.64 24.70
N GLY A 22 33.35 24.88 23.65
CA GLY A 22 32.01 24.57 23.18
C GLY A 22 31.55 25.35 21.94
N GLY A 23 32.42 26.13 21.28
CA GLY A 23 32.13 26.85 20.03
C GLY A 23 33.10 28.00 19.75
N PHE A 24 32.69 29.01 18.97
CA PHE A 24 33.55 30.15 18.63
C PHE A 24 32.84 31.51 18.83
N GLU A 25 33.63 32.58 18.93
CA GLU A 25 33.17 33.96 19.03
C GLU A 25 33.87 34.82 17.96
N CYS A 26 33.11 35.71 17.30
CA CYS A 26 33.65 36.64 16.31
C CYS A 26 34.02 37.99 16.95
N ASP A 27 35.26 38.43 16.77
CA ASP A 27 35.73 39.79 17.04
C ASP A 27 35.74 40.59 15.73
N CYS A 28 34.75 41.44 15.53
CA CYS A 28 34.51 42.11 14.25
C CYS A 28 35.39 43.35 14.06
N ASP A 29 35.78 43.62 12.81
CA ASP A 29 36.52 44.83 12.46
C ASP A 29 35.69 46.12 12.71
N GLU A 30 36.35 47.26 12.84
CA GLU A 30 35.69 48.56 13.12
C GLU A 30 34.62 48.90 12.07
N GLY A 31 33.37 49.08 12.50
CA GLY A 31 32.22 49.33 11.63
C GLY A 31 31.40 48.09 11.26
N TYR A 32 31.77 46.92 11.79
CA TYR A 32 31.04 45.66 11.65
C TYR A 32 30.56 45.14 13.01
N GLU A 33 29.42 44.47 13.00
CA GLU A 33 28.78 43.90 14.19
C GLU A 33 28.43 42.42 13.95
N ARG A 34 28.38 41.63 15.02
CA ARG A 34 28.05 40.21 14.93
C ARG A 34 26.64 39.98 14.38
N SER A 35 26.50 39.02 13.48
CA SER A 35 25.22 38.53 13.00
C SER A 35 24.40 37.87 14.12
N ASP A 36 23.09 37.77 13.92
CA ASP A 36 22.17 37.15 14.90
C ASP A 36 22.49 35.68 15.19
N ASP A 37 23.06 34.96 14.22
CA ASP A 37 23.54 33.58 14.37
C ASP A 37 24.97 33.49 14.90
N GLY A 38 25.66 34.63 15.08
CA GLY A 38 27.01 34.73 15.59
C GLY A 38 28.10 34.20 14.66
N MET A 39 27.76 33.85 13.42
CA MET A 39 28.69 33.20 12.48
C MET A 39 29.46 34.18 11.58
N ALA A 40 29.01 35.44 11.47
CA ALA A 40 29.59 36.44 10.59
C ALA A 40 29.61 37.84 11.20
N CYS A 41 30.44 38.72 10.63
CA CYS A 41 30.47 40.14 10.93
C CYS A 41 29.76 40.89 9.79
N ILE A 42 28.64 41.53 10.11
CA ILE A 42 27.82 42.27 9.15
C ILE A 42 28.20 43.74 9.24
N GLY A 43 28.20 44.48 8.13
CA GLY A 43 28.41 45.93 8.14
C GLY A 43 27.11 46.72 8.02
N GLN A 44 27.15 48.00 8.39
CA GLN A 44 26.00 48.91 8.25
C GLN A 44 25.43 48.94 6.82
N ALA A 45 26.28 48.89 5.80
CA ALA A 45 25.85 48.83 4.41
C ALA A 45 25.13 47.50 4.08
N GLN A 46 25.66 46.35 4.50
CA GLN A 46 25.04 45.04 4.23
C GLN A 46 23.64 44.92 4.86
N CYS A 47 23.45 45.48 6.04
CA CYS A 47 22.14 45.52 6.70
C CYS A 47 21.19 46.58 6.10
N CYS A 48 21.62 47.84 6.03
CA CYS A 48 20.75 48.95 5.62
C CYS A 48 20.45 49.01 4.12
N CYS A 49 21.27 48.37 3.28
CA CYS A 49 21.06 48.34 1.82
C CYS A 49 20.17 47.19 1.37
N THR A 50 19.86 46.24 2.26
CA THR A 50 18.91 45.15 2.02
C THR A 50 17.54 45.48 2.65
N VAL A 51 17.03 44.63 3.54
CA VAL A 51 15.72 44.80 4.23
C VAL A 51 15.85 45.44 5.62
N GLY A 52 17.07 45.78 6.05
CA GLY A 52 17.33 46.37 7.36
C GLY A 52 16.70 47.76 7.52
N VAL A 53 16.03 47.95 8.66
CA VAL A 53 15.43 49.24 9.07
C VAL A 53 16.28 49.98 10.10
N ALA A 54 17.16 49.25 10.78
CA ALA A 54 18.11 49.76 11.76
C ALA A 54 19.38 48.88 11.78
N TRP A 55 20.46 49.41 12.34
CA TRP A 55 21.79 48.79 12.41
C TRP A 55 22.36 48.84 13.83
N GLY A 56 23.16 47.82 14.17
CA GLY A 56 23.93 47.76 15.41
C GLY A 56 23.11 47.41 16.67
N PRO A 57 23.79 47.18 17.80
CA PRO A 57 23.16 46.74 19.05
C PRO A 57 22.26 47.81 19.70
N GLU A 58 22.46 49.09 19.36
CA GLU A 58 21.62 50.19 19.81
C GLU A 58 20.47 50.54 18.84
N CYS A 59 20.25 49.73 17.79
CA CYS A 59 19.18 49.91 16.79
C CYS A 59 19.17 51.31 16.14
N GLU A 60 20.33 51.76 15.65
CA GLU A 60 20.44 53.03 14.93
C GLU A 60 19.67 52.97 13.59
N LEU A 61 18.75 53.90 13.34
CA LEU A 61 17.93 53.87 12.14
C LEU A 61 18.77 53.98 10.86
N CYS A 62 18.48 53.12 9.90
CA CYS A 62 19.12 53.19 8.58
C CYS A 62 18.74 54.49 7.85
N PRO A 63 19.64 55.04 7.00
CA PRO A 63 19.31 56.17 6.15
C PRO A 63 18.05 55.93 5.32
N SER A 64 17.23 56.98 5.17
CA SER A 64 15.93 56.87 4.50
C SER A 64 16.07 56.48 3.02
N PRO A 65 15.15 55.68 2.46
CA PRO A 65 15.17 55.31 1.04
C PRO A 65 15.20 56.55 0.14
N GLY A 66 16.19 56.63 -0.75
CA GLY A 66 16.37 57.75 -1.69
C GLY A 66 17.17 58.95 -1.16
N SER A 67 17.68 58.90 0.07
CA SER A 67 18.64 59.88 0.58
C SER A 67 20.03 59.70 -0.05
N SER A 68 20.79 60.80 -0.16
CA SER A 68 22.20 60.78 -0.58
C SER A 68 23.04 59.89 0.34
N GLU A 69 22.73 59.91 1.62
CA GLU A 69 23.40 59.17 2.69
C GLU A 69 23.21 57.66 2.51
N ARG A 70 22.00 57.21 2.13
CA ARG A 70 21.78 55.79 1.78
C ARG A 70 22.50 55.42 0.48
N MET A 71 22.48 56.31 -0.50
CA MET A 71 23.06 56.04 -1.82
C MET A 71 24.60 55.96 -1.78
N GLU A 72 25.25 56.76 -0.93
CA GLU A 72 26.70 56.66 -0.65
C GLU A 72 27.03 55.41 0.18
N LEU A 73 26.20 55.09 1.18
CA LEU A 73 26.37 53.88 1.99
C LEU A 73 26.25 52.60 1.15
N CYS A 74 25.31 52.55 0.20
CA CYS A 74 25.02 51.39 -0.64
C CYS A 74 25.80 51.35 -1.97
N THR A 75 27.02 51.87 -1.97
CA THR A 75 27.91 51.78 -3.15
C THR A 75 28.67 50.46 -3.18
N ASP A 76 29.10 50.02 -4.36
CA ASP A 76 29.92 48.81 -4.54
C ASP A 76 31.22 48.80 -3.73
N ARG A 77 31.69 49.96 -3.24
CA ARG A 77 32.87 50.05 -2.35
C ARG A 77 32.57 49.66 -0.90
N ASN A 78 31.31 49.73 -0.49
CA ASN A 78 30.86 49.43 0.87
C ASN A 78 30.10 48.09 0.93
N LEU A 79 29.79 47.51 -0.23
CA LEU A 79 29.25 46.17 -0.40
C LEU A 79 30.37 45.27 -0.93
N ASP A 80 31.32 44.89 -0.08
CA ASP A 80 32.34 43.88 -0.45
C ASP A 80 31.64 42.53 -0.66
N ILE A 81 31.27 42.25 -1.91
CA ILE A 81 30.79 40.95 -2.39
C ILE A 81 31.69 40.48 -3.53
N ASP A 82 32.94 40.14 -3.25
CA ASP A 82 33.61 39.11 -4.05
C ASP A 82 34.83 38.55 -3.31
N HIS A 83 34.82 37.25 -3.02
CA HIS A 83 35.91 36.35 -3.38
C HIS A 83 35.33 34.96 -3.68
N GLY A 84 35.11 34.71 -4.97
CA GLY A 84 34.65 33.40 -5.45
C GLY A 84 35.08 32.93 -6.86
N GLY A 85 35.86 33.68 -7.66
CA GLY A 85 36.73 33.09 -8.70
C GLY A 85 36.52 33.45 -10.20
N LYS A 86 37.38 34.36 -10.67
CA LYS A 86 38.06 34.46 -11.99
C LYS A 86 37.24 34.45 -13.31
N GLY A 87 36.90 35.65 -13.79
CA GLY A 87 36.68 35.96 -15.21
C GLY A 87 37.91 36.57 -15.88
N GLY A 88 38.39 35.95 -16.96
CA GLY A 88 39.45 36.46 -17.84
C GLY A 88 38.91 37.44 -18.88
N ASN A 89 39.62 38.56 -19.03
CA ASN A 89 39.43 39.65 -19.99
C ASN A 89 39.39 39.24 -21.47
N GLY A 90 38.64 39.98 -22.28
CA GLY A 90 38.81 39.99 -23.74
C GLY A 90 37.74 40.78 -24.50
N GLY A 91 37.85 42.11 -24.50
CA GLY A 91 37.06 42.98 -25.38
C GLY A 91 37.34 42.76 -26.86
N GLY A 92 36.33 43.03 -27.69
CA GLY A 92 36.43 42.97 -29.15
C GLY A 92 35.22 43.61 -29.83
N VAL A 93 35.39 44.87 -30.20
CA VAL A 93 34.48 45.62 -31.08
C VAL A 93 34.57 45.09 -32.52
N ILE A 94 33.43 44.90 -33.20
CA ILE A 94 33.24 45.24 -34.63
C ILE A 94 31.74 45.36 -34.96
N ALA A 95 31.48 46.26 -35.90
CA ALA A 95 30.21 46.88 -36.22
C ALA A 95 29.37 46.12 -37.26
N GLY A 96 28.08 46.47 -37.29
CA GLY A 96 27.40 46.77 -38.56
C GLY A 96 26.23 45.86 -38.95
N GLY A 97 25.03 46.43 -38.90
CA GLY A 97 24.11 46.36 -40.05
C GLY A 97 22.79 45.60 -39.85
N GLY A 98 21.69 46.37 -39.87
CA GLY A 98 20.56 46.04 -40.76
C GLY A 98 19.21 45.73 -40.12
N GLY A 99 18.34 46.74 -40.08
CA GLY A 99 16.95 46.64 -40.56
C GLY A 99 15.88 46.15 -39.58
N GLY A 100 14.87 46.99 -39.33
CA GLY A 100 13.64 46.56 -38.66
C GLY A 100 12.85 47.69 -38.00
N MET A 101 12.22 48.51 -38.84
CA MET A 101 11.42 49.69 -38.51
C MET A 101 9.98 49.36 -38.04
N SER A 102 9.39 50.34 -37.34
CA SER A 102 7.97 50.54 -36.96
C SER A 102 7.67 50.14 -35.50
N LEU A 103 7.30 51.05 -34.59
CA LEU A 103 6.23 52.06 -34.68
C LEU A 103 6.62 53.38 -33.99
N GLY A 104 6.15 54.50 -34.56
CA GLY A 104 6.43 55.85 -34.09
C GLY A 104 5.44 56.43 -33.08
N GLY A 105 5.96 57.38 -32.30
CA GLY A 105 5.31 58.57 -31.72
C GLY A 105 4.47 58.37 -30.45
N GLY A 106 4.69 59.05 -29.32
CA GLY A 106 5.63 60.10 -28.92
C GLY A 106 5.16 60.70 -27.57
N GLY A 107 6.08 61.18 -26.72
CA GLY A 107 5.75 62.05 -25.57
C GLY A 107 6.47 61.78 -24.25
N GLY A 108 7.66 62.38 -24.09
CA GLY A 108 8.30 62.88 -22.85
C GLY A 108 8.13 62.18 -21.48
N THR A 109 9.23 61.68 -20.94
CA THR A 109 9.97 62.26 -19.79
C THR A 109 11.27 61.48 -19.59
N GLY A 110 12.37 62.22 -19.35
CA GLY A 110 13.69 61.64 -19.15
C GLY A 110 13.78 60.93 -17.79
N GLY A 111 13.89 59.62 -17.84
CA GLY A 111 14.37 58.78 -16.75
C GLY A 111 15.36 57.78 -17.36
N VAL A 112 16.60 57.80 -16.89
CA VAL A 112 17.55 56.71 -17.14
C VAL A 112 17.06 55.50 -16.35
N GLY A 113 16.07 54.81 -16.92
CA GLY A 113 15.68 53.48 -16.49
C GLY A 113 16.80 52.55 -16.88
N GLY A 114 17.59 52.13 -15.90
CA GLY A 114 18.44 50.96 -16.05
C GLY A 114 17.56 49.81 -16.53
N VAL A 115 17.86 49.32 -17.72
CA VAL A 115 17.20 48.13 -18.26
C VAL A 115 17.65 46.98 -17.35
N PHE A 116 16.85 46.63 -16.36
CA PHE A 116 17.02 45.39 -15.61
C PHE A 116 16.77 44.26 -16.62
N ASN A 117 17.86 43.74 -17.19
CA ASN A 117 17.80 42.56 -18.03
C ASN A 117 17.63 41.36 -17.11
N ASP A 118 16.40 40.85 -17.07
CA ASP A 118 16.08 39.60 -16.41
C ASP A 118 16.86 38.44 -17.05
N VAL A 119 17.45 37.58 -16.23
CA VAL A 119 18.15 36.38 -16.70
C VAL A 119 17.11 35.30 -16.89
N ASP A 120 16.91 34.83 -18.12
CA ASP A 120 16.00 33.72 -18.37
C ASP A 120 16.64 32.39 -17.93
N GLU A 121 16.36 31.95 -16.70
CA GLU A 121 16.91 30.71 -16.16
C GLU A 121 16.38 29.48 -16.90
N CYS A 122 15.18 29.57 -17.49
CA CYS A 122 14.60 28.50 -18.30
C CYS A 122 15.36 28.30 -19.62
N ALA A 123 15.88 29.38 -20.20
CA ALA A 123 16.75 29.32 -21.38
C ALA A 123 18.18 28.88 -21.02
N ALA A 124 18.68 29.28 -19.84
CA ALA A 124 20.01 28.93 -19.36
C ALA A 124 20.12 27.45 -18.93
N MET A 125 19.04 26.89 -18.36
CA MET A 125 18.99 25.52 -17.84
C MET A 125 17.70 24.80 -18.29
N PRO A 126 17.72 24.14 -19.46
CA PRO A 126 16.54 23.50 -20.03
C PRO A 126 15.89 22.41 -19.15
N ASP A 127 16.69 21.72 -18.33
CA ASP A 127 16.24 20.61 -17.48
C ASP A 127 15.94 21.01 -16.02
N LEU A 128 15.99 22.32 -15.71
CA LEU A 128 15.85 22.85 -14.35
C LEU A 128 14.60 22.34 -13.62
N CYS A 129 13.46 22.36 -14.31
CA CYS A 129 12.17 21.96 -13.76
C CYS A 129 11.75 20.53 -14.12
N ALA A 130 12.60 19.70 -14.75
CA ALA A 130 12.21 18.39 -15.25
C ALA A 130 11.64 17.50 -14.11
N PRO A 131 10.52 16.77 -14.33
CA PRO A 131 9.76 16.60 -15.58
C PRO A 131 8.68 17.66 -15.86
N GLY A 132 8.62 18.74 -15.06
CA GLY A 132 7.71 19.86 -15.24
C GLY A 132 8.19 20.94 -16.22
N ARG A 133 7.43 22.03 -16.32
CA ARG A 133 7.71 23.17 -17.21
C ARG A 133 8.26 24.36 -16.43
N CYS A 134 9.39 24.91 -16.87
CA CYS A 134 9.92 26.16 -16.36
C CYS A 134 9.14 27.37 -16.91
N VAL A 135 8.86 28.34 -16.04
CA VAL A 135 8.25 29.63 -16.40
C VAL A 135 9.11 30.74 -15.82
N ASN A 136 9.77 31.49 -16.71
CA ASN A 136 10.57 32.65 -16.32
C ASN A 136 9.68 33.78 -15.79
N THR A 137 10.14 34.47 -14.74
CA THR A 137 9.48 35.61 -14.12
C THR A 137 10.50 36.70 -13.82
N ILE A 138 10.08 37.95 -13.66
CA ILE A 138 11.05 39.03 -13.43
C ILE A 138 11.73 38.82 -12.07
N GLY A 139 13.04 38.58 -12.08
CA GLY A 139 13.89 38.36 -10.91
C GLY A 139 13.86 36.94 -10.34
N SER A 140 13.20 35.97 -10.99
CA SER A 140 13.16 34.56 -10.57
C SER A 140 12.52 33.66 -11.63
N PHE A 141 12.36 32.37 -11.34
CA PHE A 141 11.55 31.47 -12.15
C PHE A 141 10.63 30.65 -11.26
N ARG A 142 9.62 30.01 -11.86
CA ARG A 142 8.82 29.00 -11.18
C ARG A 142 8.63 27.76 -12.02
N CYS A 143 8.60 26.61 -11.35
CA CYS A 143 8.26 25.35 -11.98
C CYS A 143 6.75 25.10 -11.92
N VAL A 144 6.17 24.74 -13.06
CA VAL A 144 4.82 24.21 -13.16
C VAL A 144 4.91 22.71 -13.33
N CYS A 145 4.61 21.99 -12.26
CA CYS A 145 4.69 20.53 -12.22
C CYS A 145 3.42 19.88 -12.80
N GLY A 146 3.61 18.75 -13.49
CA GLY A 146 2.50 17.93 -13.98
C GLY A 146 1.78 17.18 -12.87
N ALA A 147 0.71 16.45 -13.21
CA ALA A 147 0.05 15.54 -12.27
C ALA A 147 1.05 14.50 -11.74
N GLY A 148 0.96 14.16 -10.46
CA GLY A 148 1.93 13.29 -9.77
C GLY A 148 3.18 13.99 -9.25
N TYR A 149 3.36 15.29 -9.51
CA TYR A 149 4.55 16.04 -9.08
C TYR A 149 4.18 17.28 -8.27
N ARG A 150 5.05 17.68 -7.35
CA ARG A 150 4.96 18.92 -6.58
C ARG A 150 6.21 19.76 -6.72
N ALA A 151 6.07 21.07 -6.62
CA ALA A 151 7.22 21.97 -6.59
C ALA A 151 8.01 21.79 -5.28
N ALA A 152 9.33 21.60 -5.41
CA ALA A 152 10.28 21.62 -4.31
C ALA A 152 11.45 22.53 -4.70
N GLY A 153 11.29 23.83 -4.44
CA GLY A 153 12.24 24.84 -4.90
C GLY A 153 12.26 24.94 -6.43
N ALA A 154 13.44 24.69 -7.01
CA ALA A 154 13.70 24.78 -8.44
C ALA A 154 13.33 23.52 -9.24
N ALA A 155 12.82 22.46 -8.61
CA ALA A 155 12.56 21.18 -9.26
C ALA A 155 11.13 20.68 -9.00
N CYS A 156 10.64 19.84 -9.91
CA CYS A 156 9.42 19.06 -9.70
C CYS A 156 9.80 17.70 -9.16
N VAL A 157 9.41 17.44 -7.91
CA VAL A 157 9.64 16.15 -7.27
C VAL A 157 8.37 15.33 -7.28
N ASP A 158 8.54 14.04 -7.48
CA ASP A 158 7.47 13.06 -7.43
C ASP A 158 6.72 13.14 -6.08
N VAL A 159 5.41 12.96 -6.14
CA VAL A 159 4.53 12.93 -4.97
C VAL A 159 4.36 11.49 -4.56
N ASP A 160 4.91 11.10 -3.42
CA ASP A 160 4.64 9.76 -2.87
C ASP A 160 3.19 9.64 -2.40
N GLU A 161 2.30 9.14 -3.26
CA GLU A 161 0.89 8.96 -2.91
C GLU A 161 0.70 7.89 -1.82
N CYS A 162 1.59 6.90 -1.76
CA CYS A 162 1.55 5.84 -0.76
C CYS A 162 1.81 6.39 0.66
N ALA A 163 2.78 7.29 0.81
CA ALA A 163 3.09 7.93 2.10
C ALA A 163 2.03 8.96 2.53
N ARG A 164 1.32 9.56 1.57
CA ARG A 164 0.38 10.66 1.85
C ARG A 164 -1.02 10.20 2.25
N GLY A 165 -1.47 9.02 1.78
CA GLY A 165 -2.85 8.61 2.03
C GLY A 165 -3.26 7.19 1.67
N ALA A 166 -2.30 6.28 1.42
CA ALA A 166 -2.57 4.87 1.08
C ALA A 166 -3.78 4.70 0.11
N PRO A 167 -3.68 5.19 -1.13
CA PRO A 167 -4.81 5.22 -2.08
C PRO A 167 -5.31 3.84 -2.50
N CYS A 168 -4.52 2.79 -2.28
CA CYS A 168 -4.84 1.41 -2.65
C CYS A 168 -5.53 0.67 -1.49
N ALA A 169 -6.45 -0.25 -1.82
CA ALA A 169 -7.06 -1.12 -0.81
C ALA A 169 -6.05 -2.07 -0.14
N HIS A 170 -5.03 -2.52 -0.89
CA HIS A 170 -3.99 -3.43 -0.42
C HIS A 170 -2.60 -2.79 -0.47
N ALA A 171 -1.70 -3.25 -1.34
CA ALA A 171 -0.33 -2.77 -1.40
C ALA A 171 -0.21 -1.63 -2.41
N CYS A 172 0.49 -0.57 -2.01
CA CYS A 172 0.77 0.61 -2.83
C CYS A 172 2.27 0.65 -3.13
N ARG A 173 2.62 0.86 -4.40
CA ARG A 173 4.00 1.10 -4.84
C ARG A 173 4.07 2.45 -5.54
N ASN A 174 4.83 3.36 -4.97
CA ASN A 174 5.08 4.65 -5.59
C ASN A 174 5.95 4.50 -6.85
N THR A 175 5.60 5.20 -7.92
CA THR A 175 6.34 5.23 -9.19
C THR A 175 6.56 6.68 -9.61
N ASP A 176 7.51 6.94 -10.52
CA ASP A 176 7.81 8.32 -10.92
C ASP A 176 6.61 8.94 -11.67
N GLY A 177 5.92 9.88 -11.02
CA GLY A 177 4.74 10.58 -11.49
C GLY A 177 3.41 9.86 -11.25
N SER A 178 3.41 8.73 -10.55
CA SER A 178 2.19 7.96 -10.26
C SER A 178 2.40 6.91 -9.17
N TYR A 179 1.47 5.97 -9.07
CA TYR A 179 1.57 4.83 -8.17
C TYR A 179 0.86 3.61 -8.77
N ASP A 180 1.33 2.42 -8.40
CA ASP A 180 0.71 1.16 -8.76
C ASP A 180 0.09 0.50 -7.52
N CYS A 181 -1.18 0.11 -7.63
CA CYS A 181 -1.84 -0.73 -6.64
C CYS A 181 -1.69 -2.21 -6.98
N THR A 182 -1.39 -3.02 -5.96
CA THR A 182 -1.30 -4.47 -6.09
C THR A 182 -2.13 -5.17 -5.04
N CYS A 183 -2.81 -6.23 -5.44
CA CYS A 183 -3.66 -7.01 -4.57
C CYS A 183 -2.90 -8.17 -3.93
N ARG A 184 -3.31 -8.55 -2.71
CA ARG A 184 -2.80 -9.75 -2.03
C ARG A 184 -3.26 -11.01 -2.79
N ALA A 185 -2.62 -12.14 -2.52
CA ALA A 185 -3.06 -13.44 -3.06
C ALA A 185 -4.54 -13.69 -2.75
N GLY A 186 -5.28 -14.27 -3.70
CA GLY A 186 -6.73 -14.49 -3.61
C GLY A 186 -7.58 -13.27 -4.01
N TYR A 187 -6.96 -12.18 -4.47
CA TYR A 187 -7.66 -10.97 -4.90
C TYR A 187 -7.17 -10.50 -6.27
N GLU A 188 -8.06 -9.85 -7.02
CA GLU A 188 -7.74 -9.20 -8.29
C GLU A 188 -8.07 -7.70 -8.26
N LEU A 189 -7.31 -6.92 -9.03
CA LEU A 189 -7.48 -5.47 -9.10
C LEU A 189 -8.79 -5.15 -9.83
N ASP A 190 -9.59 -4.28 -9.24
CA ASP A 190 -10.85 -3.82 -9.81
C ASP A 190 -10.62 -2.82 -10.95
N ASP A 191 -11.67 -2.52 -11.72
CA ASP A 191 -11.61 -1.60 -12.87
C ASP A 191 -11.18 -0.18 -12.48
N ASP A 192 -11.42 0.22 -11.23
CA ASP A 192 -10.99 1.51 -10.67
C ASP A 192 -9.47 1.59 -10.44
N GLY A 193 -8.73 0.48 -10.58
CA GLY A 193 -7.27 0.43 -10.42
C GLY A 193 -6.76 0.58 -8.99
N ALA A 194 -7.65 0.65 -7.98
CA ALA A 194 -7.29 0.85 -6.57
C ALA A 194 -7.95 -0.15 -5.60
N ALA A 195 -9.18 -0.57 -5.90
CA ALA A 195 -9.88 -1.57 -5.11
C ALA A 195 -9.41 -2.98 -5.47
N CYS A 196 -9.49 -3.89 -4.51
CA CYS A 196 -9.19 -5.31 -4.70
C CYS A 196 -10.46 -6.11 -4.44
N ARG A 197 -10.91 -6.84 -5.46
CA ARG A 197 -12.06 -7.74 -5.34
C ARG A 197 -11.58 -9.17 -5.11
N ASP A 198 -12.35 -9.86 -4.29
CA ASP A 198 -12.13 -11.26 -3.97
C ASP A 198 -12.24 -12.11 -5.24
N VAL A 199 -11.33 -13.05 -5.43
CA VAL A 199 -11.42 -14.03 -6.50
C VAL A 199 -12.23 -15.20 -5.98
N ASP A 200 -13.42 -15.41 -6.51
CA ASP A 200 -14.21 -16.58 -6.13
C ASP A 200 -13.65 -17.84 -6.83
N GLU A 201 -12.81 -18.60 -6.12
CA GLU A 201 -12.20 -19.79 -6.70
C GLU A 201 -13.24 -20.89 -6.96
N CYS A 202 -14.33 -20.94 -6.19
CA CYS A 202 -15.41 -21.91 -6.34
C CYS A 202 -16.24 -21.69 -7.61
N GLU A 203 -16.55 -20.43 -7.95
CA GLU A 203 -17.24 -20.10 -9.20
C GLU A 203 -16.34 -20.29 -10.43
N ARG A 204 -15.05 -20.02 -10.29
CA ARG A 204 -14.06 -20.16 -11.38
C ARG A 204 -13.63 -21.61 -11.62
N GLY A 205 -13.81 -22.48 -10.62
CA GLY A 205 -13.29 -23.85 -10.65
C GLY A 205 -11.78 -23.93 -10.43
N ASP A 206 -11.16 -22.87 -9.92
CA ASP A 206 -9.73 -22.77 -9.64
C ASP A 206 -9.40 -23.29 -8.23
N HIS A 207 -9.97 -24.44 -7.83
CA HIS A 207 -9.81 -25.02 -6.49
C HIS A 207 -9.50 -26.52 -6.52
N THR A 208 -8.97 -27.04 -5.41
CA THR A 208 -8.59 -28.47 -5.26
C THR A 208 -9.63 -29.31 -4.51
N CYS A 209 -10.74 -28.72 -4.08
CA CYS A 209 -11.78 -29.43 -3.31
C CYS A 209 -12.34 -30.65 -4.05
N GLN A 210 -12.44 -31.79 -3.36
CA GLN A 210 -13.03 -33.01 -3.90
C GLN A 210 -14.57 -32.98 -3.95
N GLN A 211 -15.22 -32.39 -2.93
CA GLN A 211 -16.67 -32.37 -2.79
C GLN A 211 -17.20 -30.93 -2.72
N ILE A 212 -17.22 -30.33 -1.53
CA ILE A 212 -17.85 -29.02 -1.31
C ILE A 212 -16.77 -27.93 -1.28
N CYS A 213 -16.95 -26.88 -2.08
CA CYS A 213 -16.14 -25.67 -2.06
C CYS A 213 -16.97 -24.52 -1.49
N THR A 214 -16.41 -23.78 -0.53
CA THR A 214 -16.99 -22.55 0.00
C THR A 214 -16.00 -21.41 -0.19
N ASN A 215 -16.39 -20.38 -0.93
CA ASN A 215 -15.54 -19.22 -1.12
C ASN A 215 -15.42 -18.41 0.19
N THR A 216 -14.22 -17.93 0.47
CA THR A 216 -13.92 -17.08 1.63
C THR A 216 -13.08 -15.88 1.20
N ARG A 217 -12.94 -14.87 2.05
CA ARG A 217 -12.17 -13.69 1.67
C ARG A 217 -10.67 -14.03 1.52
N GLY A 218 -10.17 -14.00 0.29
CA GLY A 218 -8.80 -14.22 -0.13
C GLY A 218 -8.39 -15.68 -0.29
N SER A 219 -9.34 -16.62 -0.25
CA SER A 219 -9.11 -18.08 -0.37
C SER A 219 -10.44 -18.81 -0.46
N PHE A 220 -10.41 -20.12 -0.63
CA PHE A 220 -11.56 -21.01 -0.44
C PHE A 220 -11.34 -21.98 0.73
N GLU A 221 -12.42 -22.58 1.21
CA GLU A 221 -12.40 -23.69 2.16
C GLU A 221 -13.14 -24.90 1.57
N CYS A 222 -12.46 -26.06 1.60
CA CYS A 222 -13.06 -27.34 1.22
C CYS A 222 -13.73 -28.01 2.42
N SER A 223 -14.91 -28.58 2.21
CA SER A 223 -15.61 -29.43 3.17
C SER A 223 -16.14 -30.69 2.48
N CYS A 224 -16.55 -31.66 3.30
CA CYS A 224 -17.05 -32.95 2.84
C CYS A 224 -18.54 -33.08 3.14
N GLU A 225 -19.23 -33.87 2.31
CA GLU A 225 -20.61 -34.29 2.52
C GLU A 225 -20.74 -35.16 3.78
N ASP A 226 -21.95 -35.30 4.28
CA ASP A 226 -22.24 -36.20 5.41
C ASP A 226 -21.78 -37.64 5.08
N GLY A 227 -21.19 -38.32 6.06
CA GLY A 227 -20.60 -39.66 5.87
C GLY A 227 -19.14 -39.66 5.39
N TYR A 228 -18.52 -38.48 5.25
CA TYR A 228 -17.09 -38.35 4.92
C TYR A 228 -16.32 -37.54 5.96
N GLU A 229 -15.06 -37.89 6.17
CA GLU A 229 -14.11 -37.16 6.99
C GLU A 229 -13.07 -36.44 6.11
N LYS A 230 -12.75 -35.20 6.46
CA LYS A 230 -11.80 -34.36 5.74
C LYS A 230 -10.36 -34.72 6.13
N HIS A 231 -9.59 -35.19 5.15
CA HIS A 231 -8.16 -35.43 5.27
C HIS A 231 -7.38 -34.57 4.25
N GLY A 232 -7.01 -33.35 4.66
CA GLY A 232 -6.47 -32.35 3.73
C GLY A 232 -7.56 -31.84 2.80
N ASP A 233 -7.34 -31.94 1.48
CA ASP A 233 -8.34 -31.59 0.45
C ASP A 233 -9.19 -32.80 0.03
N ALA A 234 -8.89 -33.99 0.55
CA ALA A 234 -9.61 -35.22 0.25
C ALA A 234 -10.71 -35.50 1.29
N CYS A 235 -11.80 -36.08 0.81
CA CYS A 235 -12.91 -36.59 1.59
C CYS A 235 -12.83 -38.12 1.58
N VAL A 236 -12.59 -38.69 2.75
CA VAL A 236 -12.49 -40.14 2.95
C VAL A 236 -13.78 -40.61 3.58
N ASP A 237 -14.32 -41.68 3.02
CA ASP A 237 -15.50 -42.35 3.55
C ASP A 237 -15.33 -42.76 5.02
N VAL A 238 -16.30 -42.42 5.85
CA VAL A 238 -16.33 -42.84 7.26
C VAL A 238 -16.94 -44.24 7.30
N ASP A 239 -16.14 -45.25 7.62
CA ASP A 239 -16.66 -46.61 7.78
C ASP A 239 -17.40 -46.74 9.11
N GLU A 240 -18.72 -46.48 9.11
CA GLU A 240 -19.54 -46.56 10.32
C GLU A 240 -19.62 -48.00 10.85
N CYS A 241 -19.31 -49.02 10.04
CA CYS A 241 -19.27 -50.40 10.49
C CYS A 241 -18.08 -50.73 11.40
N GLN A 242 -17.12 -49.81 11.57
CA GLN A 242 -16.07 -49.92 12.59
C GLN A 242 -16.57 -49.50 13.98
N GLU A 243 -17.71 -48.81 14.07
CA GLU A 243 -18.32 -48.43 15.33
C GLU A 243 -19.24 -49.54 15.87
N GLU A 244 -19.08 -49.87 17.15
CA GLU A 244 -19.89 -50.89 17.82
C GLU A 244 -21.33 -50.41 18.02
N GLY A 245 -22.30 -51.27 17.70
CA GLY A 245 -23.72 -51.02 17.99
C GLY A 245 -24.52 -50.33 16.88
N ILE A 246 -23.89 -49.98 15.75
CA ILE A 246 -24.56 -49.38 14.59
C ILE A 246 -25.64 -50.30 14.00
N CYS A 247 -25.32 -51.59 13.84
CA CYS A 247 -26.28 -52.62 13.46
C CYS A 247 -26.37 -53.68 14.57
N PRO A 248 -27.32 -53.57 15.50
CA PRO A 248 -27.46 -54.54 16.59
C PRO A 248 -27.70 -55.96 16.06
N THR A 249 -27.09 -56.95 16.73
CA THR A 249 -27.32 -58.37 16.45
C THR A 249 -28.83 -58.67 16.48
N PRO A 250 -29.38 -59.38 15.47
CA PRO A 250 -28.72 -60.21 14.46
C PRO A 250 -28.33 -59.49 13.15
N GLY A 251 -28.44 -58.17 13.06
CA GLY A 251 -28.07 -57.41 11.87
C GLY A 251 -26.57 -57.44 11.59
N LYS A 252 -26.21 -57.31 10.31
CA LYS A 252 -24.83 -57.12 9.85
C LYS A 252 -24.70 -55.75 9.20
N CYS A 253 -23.67 -54.99 9.55
CA CYS A 253 -23.35 -53.73 8.91
C CYS A 253 -22.66 -53.94 7.56
N VAL A 254 -22.99 -53.10 6.58
CA VAL A 254 -22.31 -53.01 5.28
C VAL A 254 -22.01 -51.54 5.02
N ASN A 255 -20.72 -51.22 4.94
CA ASN A 255 -20.24 -49.89 4.61
C ASN A 255 -20.48 -49.57 3.12
N LEU A 256 -20.87 -48.34 2.83
CA LEU A 256 -21.08 -47.78 1.50
C LEU A 256 -20.36 -46.43 1.43
N LEU A 257 -20.08 -45.92 0.23
CA LEU A 257 -19.48 -44.59 0.12
C LEU A 257 -20.48 -43.52 0.58
N GLY A 258 -20.13 -42.79 1.65
CA GLY A 258 -20.90 -41.73 2.30
C GLY A 258 -22.06 -42.22 3.18
N SER A 259 -22.17 -43.52 3.44
CA SER A 259 -23.20 -44.05 4.34
C SER A 259 -22.97 -45.52 4.70
N TYR A 260 -23.86 -46.08 5.50
CA TYR A 260 -23.94 -47.51 5.73
C TYR A 260 -25.36 -48.02 5.56
N ARG A 261 -25.49 -49.35 5.52
CA ARG A 261 -26.79 -50.00 5.70
C ARG A 261 -26.68 -51.27 6.54
N CYS A 262 -27.69 -51.47 7.37
CA CYS A 262 -27.86 -52.74 8.08
C CYS A 262 -28.56 -53.75 7.18
N VAL A 263 -28.04 -54.97 7.14
CA VAL A 263 -28.65 -56.10 6.45
C VAL A 263 -29.06 -57.16 7.46
N CYS A 264 -30.32 -57.55 7.41
CA CYS A 264 -30.85 -58.57 8.30
C CYS A 264 -30.65 -59.97 7.71
N PRO A 265 -30.39 -60.98 8.55
CA PRO A 265 -30.43 -62.37 8.12
C PRO A 265 -31.86 -62.76 7.74
N ARG A 266 -31.98 -63.91 7.05
CA ARG A 266 -33.30 -64.43 6.64
C ARG A 266 -34.22 -64.61 7.85
N GLY A 267 -35.50 -64.32 7.65
CA GLY A 267 -36.52 -64.35 8.71
C GLY A 267 -36.60 -63.08 9.54
N PHE A 268 -35.79 -62.07 9.23
CA PHE A 268 -35.87 -60.76 9.87
C PHE A 268 -36.08 -59.66 8.82
N ARG A 269 -36.69 -58.57 9.26
CA ARG A 269 -36.86 -57.34 8.48
C ARG A 269 -36.31 -56.14 9.24
N LEU A 270 -35.93 -55.09 8.54
CA LEU A 270 -35.54 -53.83 9.18
C LEU A 270 -36.75 -53.17 9.84
N ASP A 271 -36.50 -52.49 10.95
CA ASP A 271 -37.45 -51.59 11.59
C ASP A 271 -37.57 -50.26 10.81
N LEU A 272 -38.39 -49.32 11.32
CA LEU A 272 -38.57 -48.01 10.70
C LEU A 272 -37.31 -47.14 10.74
N THR A 273 -36.38 -47.42 11.67
CA THR A 273 -35.10 -46.69 11.75
C THR A 273 -34.08 -47.20 10.74
N GLY A 274 -34.29 -48.39 10.16
CA GLY A 274 -33.37 -48.99 9.20
C GLY A 274 -32.12 -49.60 9.85
N THR A 275 -32.05 -49.68 11.18
CA THR A 275 -30.87 -50.16 11.90
C THR A 275 -31.10 -51.49 12.62
N ARG A 276 -32.34 -51.79 13.02
CA ARG A 276 -32.65 -52.96 13.86
C ARG A 276 -33.37 -54.05 13.08
N CYS A 277 -32.97 -55.28 13.32
CA CYS A 277 -33.63 -56.45 12.75
C CYS A 277 -34.74 -56.96 13.65
N LEU A 278 -35.98 -56.87 13.16
CA LEU A 278 -37.18 -57.39 13.79
C LEU A 278 -37.54 -58.74 13.18
N ASP A 279 -37.95 -59.66 14.02
CA ASP A 279 -38.47 -60.95 13.59
C ASP A 279 -39.69 -60.76 12.68
N ARG A 280 -39.74 -61.52 11.60
CA ARG A 280 -40.86 -61.54 10.67
C ARG A 280 -41.85 -62.56 11.20
N ASP A 281 -43.11 -62.16 11.41
CA ASP A 281 -44.11 -63.10 11.87
C ASP A 281 -44.69 -63.88 10.66
N GLU A 282 -44.12 -65.05 10.38
CA GLU A 282 -44.62 -65.88 9.27
C GLU A 282 -46.01 -66.49 9.54
N CYS A 283 -46.44 -66.55 10.80
CA CYS A 283 -47.77 -67.05 11.15
C CYS A 283 -48.85 -66.03 10.76
N GLU A 284 -48.62 -64.74 11.04
CA GLU A 284 -49.50 -63.64 10.62
C GLU A 284 -49.56 -63.48 9.10
N GLU A 285 -48.49 -63.84 8.40
CA GLU A 285 -48.46 -63.81 6.94
C GLU A 285 -49.08 -65.04 6.26
N GLY A 286 -49.64 -65.98 7.03
CA GLY A 286 -50.38 -67.11 6.49
C GLY A 286 -49.51 -68.17 5.80
N ARG A 287 -48.23 -68.30 6.19
CA ARG A 287 -47.34 -69.36 5.66
C ARG A 287 -47.72 -70.78 6.11
N CYS A 288 -48.61 -70.92 7.10
CA CYS A 288 -49.11 -72.20 7.62
C CYS A 288 -50.64 -72.28 7.58
N GLN A 289 -51.19 -73.50 7.48
CA GLN A 289 -52.64 -73.78 7.51
C GLN A 289 -53.24 -73.81 8.95
N SER A 290 -52.41 -73.61 9.99
CA SER A 290 -52.68 -73.70 11.45
C SER A 290 -52.72 -75.13 12.04
N PRO A 291 -52.25 -75.35 13.30
CA PRO A 291 -51.59 -74.41 14.23
C PRO A 291 -50.17 -73.96 13.80
N CYS A 292 -49.76 -72.75 14.19
CA CYS A 292 -48.46 -72.15 13.85
C CYS A 292 -47.77 -71.58 15.10
N ARG A 293 -46.44 -71.70 15.17
CA ARG A 293 -45.61 -71.08 16.20
C ARG A 293 -44.50 -70.26 15.53
N ASN A 294 -44.46 -68.98 15.87
CA ASN A 294 -43.40 -68.07 15.44
C ASN A 294 -42.21 -68.11 16.41
N TYR A 295 -40.99 -68.05 15.89
CA TYR A 295 -39.74 -67.94 16.65
C TYR A 295 -38.81 -66.95 15.94
N ALA A 296 -37.85 -66.36 16.68
CA ALA A 296 -36.86 -65.48 16.09
C ALA A 296 -36.13 -66.12 14.88
N GLY A 297 -36.38 -65.59 13.68
CA GLY A 297 -35.80 -65.96 12.40
C GLY A 297 -36.35 -67.25 11.77
N LYS A 298 -37.40 -67.85 12.33
CA LYS A 298 -37.97 -69.12 11.82
C LYS A 298 -39.37 -69.37 12.37
N TYR A 299 -40.14 -70.17 11.65
CA TYR A 299 -41.45 -70.60 12.12
C TYR A 299 -41.57 -72.12 12.12
N ARG A 300 -42.63 -72.58 12.79
CA ARG A 300 -43.01 -73.98 12.83
C ARG A 300 -44.51 -74.11 12.61
N CYS A 301 -44.91 -74.83 11.58
CA CYS A 301 -46.28 -75.31 11.45
C CYS A 301 -46.43 -76.59 12.27
N ASP A 302 -47.48 -76.68 13.08
CA ASP A 302 -47.88 -77.86 13.83
C ASP A 302 -49.11 -78.51 13.17
N CYS A 303 -49.30 -79.81 13.39
CA CYS A 303 -50.45 -80.54 12.86
C CYS A 303 -51.66 -80.47 13.82
N PRO A 304 -52.90 -80.44 13.31
CA PRO A 304 -54.10 -80.61 14.14
C PRO A 304 -54.11 -81.94 14.89
N ALA A 305 -54.76 -81.99 16.06
CA ALA A 305 -54.81 -83.17 16.91
C ALA A 305 -55.33 -84.41 16.15
N GLY A 306 -54.56 -85.51 16.18
CA GLY A 306 -54.89 -86.76 15.49
C GLY A 306 -54.24 -86.94 14.11
N THR A 307 -53.44 -85.97 13.66
CA THR A 307 -52.67 -86.08 12.40
C THR A 307 -51.17 -86.04 12.69
N TYR A 308 -50.38 -86.83 11.97
CA TYR A 308 -48.91 -86.83 12.06
C TYR A 308 -48.31 -86.38 10.73
N SER A 309 -47.37 -85.45 10.79
CA SER A 309 -46.52 -85.13 9.65
C SER A 309 -45.49 -86.25 9.49
N THR A 310 -45.43 -86.88 8.32
CA THR A 310 -44.37 -87.83 7.96
C THR A 310 -43.01 -87.14 7.77
N SER A 311 -43.01 -85.81 7.70
CA SER A 311 -41.82 -84.97 7.71
C SER A 311 -41.52 -84.58 9.16
N LEU A 312 -40.56 -85.28 9.78
CA LEU A 312 -39.96 -84.99 11.10
C LEU A 312 -39.87 -83.49 11.38
N PHE A 313 -40.63 -82.97 12.37
CA PHE A 313 -40.48 -81.65 13.02
C PHE A 313 -39.56 -80.65 12.27
N LEU A 314 -39.97 -80.23 11.07
CA LEU A 314 -39.15 -79.33 10.27
C LEU A 314 -39.41 -77.91 10.77
N PHE A 315 -38.42 -77.32 11.43
CA PHE A 315 -38.34 -75.87 11.48
C PHE A 315 -38.23 -75.40 10.02
N TYR A 316 -39.17 -74.58 9.56
CA TYR A 316 -39.13 -74.06 8.21
C TYR A 316 -38.26 -72.80 8.22
N PRO A 317 -37.10 -72.81 7.54
CA PRO A 317 -36.37 -71.57 7.28
C PRO A 317 -37.15 -70.70 6.30
N ILE A 318 -36.99 -69.38 6.41
CA ILE A 318 -37.52 -68.41 5.43
C ILE A 318 -36.66 -68.37 4.16
#